data_AF-A0A5C8JMV7-F1
#
_entry.id   AF-A0A5C8JMV7-F1
#
_cell.length_a   1.000
_cell.length_b   1.000
_cell.length_c   1.000
_cell.angle_alpha   90.00
_cell.angle_beta   90.00
_cell.angle_gamma   90.00
#
_symmetry.space_group_name_H-M   'P 1'
#
loop_
_entity.id
_entity.type
_entity.pdbx_description
1 polymer ?
#
loop_
_entity_poly.entity_id
_entity_poly.type
_entity_poly.pdbx_seq_one_letter_code
_entity_poly.pdbx_strand_id
1 'polypeptide(L)'
;MTKTIKLYKQEQAPQTKTVASLINSIQSTLLNAYELSGGDMDTLTDIICDELYQLTALLGVNEEENSVGSIKEHLNDLHAYNDSMFNGDPNYTPRFTSGEPIDAKDLADVNINTLYNIAETLGIELED
;
A
#
# COMPACT_ATOMS: atom_id res chain seq x y z
N MET A 1 -23.65 14.06 2.85
CA MET A 1 -23.19 13.32 4.05
C MET A 1 -21.68 13.44 4.11
N THR A 2 -21.14 14.03 5.16
CA THR A 2 -19.71 14.35 5.30
C THR A 2 -18.97 13.13 5.87
N LYS A 3 -18.04 12.55 5.12
CA LYS A 3 -17.13 11.52 5.66
C LYS A 3 -15.98 12.22 6.38
N THR A 4 -15.72 11.81 7.62
CA THR A 4 -14.66 12.34 8.50
C THR A 4 -13.56 11.28 8.61
N ILE A 5 -12.31 11.66 8.42
CA ILE A 5 -11.14 10.77 8.58
C ILE A 5 -10.60 10.93 10.00
N LYS A 6 -10.30 9.81 10.67
CA LYS A 6 -9.67 9.76 11.99
C LYS A 6 -8.20 9.37 11.83
N LEU A 7 -7.30 10.13 12.45
CA LEU A 7 -5.88 9.79 12.57
C LEU A 7 -5.60 9.29 13.99
N TYR A 8 -5.07 8.09 14.12
CA TYR A 8 -4.61 7.52 15.39
C TYR A 8 -3.10 7.70 15.55
N LYS A 9 -2.66 7.94 16.79
CA LYS A 9 -1.25 8.06 17.18
C LYS A 9 -0.56 6.69 17.02
N GLN A 10 0.52 6.63 16.25
CA GLN A 10 1.33 5.41 16.11
C GLN A 10 2.17 5.19 17.39
N GLU A 11 1.86 4.12 18.12
CA GLU A 11 2.78 3.49 19.08
C GLU A 11 3.91 2.78 18.31
N GLN A 12 5.06 2.54 18.97
CA GLN A 12 6.32 2.04 18.37
C GLN A 12 6.07 1.09 17.19
N ALA A 13 6.46 1.53 15.99
CA ALA A 13 6.15 0.83 14.76
C ALA A 13 6.70 -0.60 14.84
N PRO A 14 5.85 -1.65 14.76
CA PRO A 14 6.35 -2.98 14.47
C PRO A 14 7.15 -2.89 13.17
N GLN A 15 8.17 -3.74 13.01
CA GLN A 15 8.89 -3.82 11.72
C GLN A 15 7.84 -3.93 10.61
N THR A 16 7.72 -2.88 9.80
CA THR A 16 6.67 -2.77 8.80
C THR A 16 6.93 -3.87 7.79
N LYS A 17 6.02 -4.85 7.72
CA LYS A 17 6.13 -5.92 6.72
C LYS A 17 5.97 -5.26 5.34
N THR A 18 6.97 -5.47 4.50
CA THR A 18 6.96 -5.05 3.09
C THR A 18 6.72 -6.25 2.19
N VAL A 19 6.36 -6.00 0.92
CA VAL A 19 6.26 -7.05 -0.10
C VAL A 19 7.54 -7.86 -0.19
N ALA A 20 8.70 -7.19 -0.26
CA ALA A 20 10.01 -7.86 -0.32
C ALA A 20 10.27 -8.73 0.92
N SER A 21 9.96 -8.22 2.13
CA SER A 21 10.15 -8.99 3.36
C SER A 21 9.28 -10.25 3.43
N LEU A 22 8.03 -10.18 2.95
CA LEU A 22 7.11 -11.31 2.91
C LEU A 22 7.50 -12.35 1.86
N ILE A 23 7.96 -11.92 0.68
CA ILE A 23 8.50 -12.83 -0.33
C ILE A 23 9.69 -13.61 0.23
N ASN A 24 10.62 -12.93 0.90
CA ASN A 24 11.77 -13.57 1.54
C ASN A 24 11.35 -14.53 2.68
N SER A 25 10.30 -14.17 3.43
CA SER A 25 9.72 -15.03 4.46
C SER A 25 9.17 -16.32 3.85
N ILE A 26 8.33 -16.22 2.81
CA ILE A 26 7.75 -17.38 2.10
C ILE A 26 8.84 -18.28 1.53
N GLN A 27 9.88 -17.70 0.92
CA GLN A 27 11.02 -18.48 0.42
C GLN A 27 11.74 -19.22 1.54
N SER A 28 11.96 -18.57 2.68
CA SER A 28 12.60 -19.17 3.86
C SER A 28 11.73 -20.27 4.46
N THR A 29 10.41 -20.08 4.51
CA THR A 29 9.43 -21.09 4.94
C THR A 29 9.51 -22.33 4.07
N LEU A 30 9.54 -22.17 2.75
CA LEU A 30 9.61 -23.28 1.80
C LEU A 30 10.95 -24.02 1.87
N LEU A 31 12.07 -23.29 2.01
CA LEU A 31 13.41 -23.90 2.12
C LEU A 31 13.59 -24.71 3.41
N ASN A 32 12.96 -24.27 4.50
CA ASN A 32 13.05 -24.92 5.83
C ASN A 32 11.76 -25.65 6.21
N ALA A 33 10.95 -26.05 5.22
CA ALA A 33 9.59 -26.56 5.42
C ALA A 33 9.51 -27.70 6.42
N TYR A 34 10.40 -28.69 6.33
CA TYR A 34 10.42 -29.83 7.24
C TYR A 34 10.76 -29.43 8.68
N GLU A 35 11.68 -28.48 8.86
CA GLU A 35 12.10 -28.02 10.20
C GLU A 35 11.00 -27.18 10.87
N LEU A 36 10.33 -26.32 10.10
CA LEU A 36 9.26 -25.44 10.58
C LEU A 36 7.96 -26.20 10.85
N SER A 37 7.67 -27.23 10.04
CA SER A 37 6.42 -27.98 10.15
C SER A 37 6.57 -29.31 10.91
N GLY A 38 7.78 -29.75 11.21
CA GLY A 38 8.04 -31.09 11.76
C GLY A 38 7.65 -32.22 10.79
N GLY A 39 7.55 -31.92 9.49
CA GLY A 39 7.05 -32.83 8.46
C GLY A 39 5.54 -32.90 8.35
N ASP A 40 4.78 -32.11 9.14
CA ASP A 40 3.34 -31.98 9.01
C ASP A 40 2.99 -31.04 7.84
N MET A 41 2.17 -31.52 6.91
CA MET A 41 1.77 -30.75 5.73
C MET A 41 0.70 -29.71 6.07
N ASP A 42 -0.17 -30.00 7.05
CA ASP A 42 -1.24 -29.07 7.43
C ASP A 42 -0.63 -27.83 8.10
N THR A 43 0.29 -28.04 9.05
CA THR A 43 1.08 -26.95 9.67
C THR A 43 1.84 -26.11 8.63
N LEU A 44 2.48 -26.73 7.63
CA LEU A 44 3.17 -25.99 6.57
C LEU A 44 2.20 -25.15 5.74
N THR A 45 1.03 -25.71 5.44
CA THR A 45 -0.01 -25.04 4.65
C THR A 45 -0.52 -23.80 5.40
N ASP A 46 -0.77 -23.91 6.71
CA ASP A 46 -1.23 -22.79 7.54
C ASP A 46 -0.22 -21.64 7.53
N ILE A 47 1.09 -21.94 7.70
CA ILE A 47 2.15 -20.91 7.70
C ILE A 47 2.19 -20.18 6.34
N ILE A 48 2.20 -20.93 5.24
CA ILE A 48 2.28 -20.33 3.89
C ILE A 48 1.01 -19.53 3.58
N CYS A 49 -0.17 -20.03 3.97
CA CYS A 49 -1.42 -19.32 3.80
C CYS A 49 -1.38 -17.97 4.53
N ASP A 50 -0.96 -17.93 5.79
CA ASP A 50 -0.85 -16.68 6.55
C ASP A 50 0.11 -15.67 5.91
N GLU A 51 1.25 -16.12 5.40
CA GLU A 51 2.22 -15.26 4.71
C GLU A 51 1.66 -14.72 3.38
N LEU A 52 0.98 -15.57 2.61
CA LEU A 52 0.32 -15.18 1.37
C LEU A 52 -0.84 -14.21 1.61
N TYR A 53 -1.65 -14.42 2.66
CA TYR A 53 -2.73 -13.50 3.03
C TYR A 53 -2.20 -12.10 3.32
N GLN A 54 -1.09 -12.00 4.04
CA GLN A 54 -0.45 -10.71 4.32
C GLN A 54 0.14 -10.08 3.06
N LEU A 55 0.74 -10.89 2.18
CA LEU A 55 1.30 -10.40 0.91
C LEU A 55 0.20 -9.82 0.02
N THR A 56 -0.90 -10.55 -0.13
CA THR A 56 -2.03 -10.10 -0.96
C THR A 56 -2.77 -8.92 -0.33
N ALA A 57 -2.74 -8.76 1.00
CA ALA A 57 -3.22 -7.55 1.67
C ALA A 57 -2.37 -6.32 1.34
N LEU A 58 -1.03 -6.40 1.42
CA LEU A 58 -0.14 -5.28 1.05
C LEU A 58 -0.28 -4.88 -0.42
N LEU A 59 -0.48 -5.85 -1.30
CA LEU A 59 -0.74 -5.59 -2.72
C LEU A 59 -2.15 -5.02 -2.97
N GLY A 60 -3.09 -5.20 -2.04
CA GLY A 60 -4.51 -4.84 -2.21
C GLY A 60 -5.28 -5.79 -3.12
N VAL A 61 -4.85 -7.05 -3.22
CA VAL A 61 -5.50 -8.11 -4.01
C VAL A 61 -6.65 -8.77 -3.25
N ASN A 62 -6.57 -8.85 -1.91
CA ASN A 62 -7.68 -9.38 -1.11
C ASN A 62 -8.84 -8.38 -1.08
N GLU A 63 -10.06 -8.87 -1.30
CA GLU A 63 -11.30 -8.07 -1.26
C GLU A 63 -11.90 -7.95 0.16
N GLU A 64 -11.47 -8.82 1.08
CA GLU A 64 -11.96 -8.86 2.45
C GLU A 64 -11.15 -7.92 3.36
N GLU A 65 -11.67 -6.70 3.52
CA GLU A 65 -11.37 -5.66 4.52
C GLU A 65 -9.89 -5.25 4.82
N ASN A 66 -9.68 -3.94 4.75
CA ASN A 66 -8.44 -3.19 5.09
C ASN A 66 -7.29 -3.31 4.09
N SER A 67 -7.55 -2.82 2.87
CA SER A 67 -6.51 -2.40 1.93
C SER A 67 -5.88 -1.03 2.28
N VAL A 68 -6.06 -0.57 3.52
CA VAL A 68 -5.57 0.75 3.96
C VAL A 68 -4.03 0.71 3.99
N GLY A 69 -3.39 1.60 3.24
CA GLY A 69 -1.95 1.59 3.01
C GLY A 69 -1.47 0.52 2.02
N SER A 70 -2.38 -0.11 1.26
CA SER A 70 -1.98 -1.04 0.21
C SER A 70 -1.48 -0.30 -1.04
N ILE A 71 -0.68 -0.99 -1.85
CA ILE A 71 -0.22 -0.45 -3.15
C ILE A 71 -1.41 -0.09 -4.05
N LYS A 72 -2.46 -0.91 -4.08
CA LYS A 72 -3.67 -0.63 -4.85
C LYS A 72 -4.39 0.63 -4.37
N GLU A 73 -4.49 0.86 -3.06
CA GLU A 73 -5.11 2.07 -2.52
C GLU A 73 -4.29 3.30 -2.91
N HIS A 74 -2.97 3.28 -2.70
CA HIS A 74 -2.08 4.37 -3.12
C HIS A 74 -2.20 4.69 -4.62
N LEU A 75 -2.26 3.66 -5.47
CA LEU A 75 -2.45 3.86 -6.91
C LEU A 75 -3.83 4.41 -7.26
N ASN A 76 -4.89 3.96 -6.58
CA ASN A 76 -6.25 4.46 -6.81
C ASN A 76 -6.40 5.92 -6.36
N ASP A 77 -5.82 6.29 -5.21
CA ASP A 77 -5.83 7.66 -4.71
C ASP A 77 -5.06 8.57 -5.65
N LEU A 78 -3.89 8.13 -6.12
CA LEU A 78 -3.10 8.85 -7.12
C LEU A 78 -3.87 9.02 -8.44
N HIS A 79 -4.52 7.96 -8.91
CA HIS A 79 -5.31 8.00 -10.12
C HIS A 79 -6.49 8.96 -9.99
N ALA A 80 -7.26 8.88 -8.90
CA ALA A 80 -8.40 9.75 -8.64
C ALA A 80 -7.96 11.23 -8.51
N TYR A 81 -6.82 11.49 -7.87
CA TYR A 81 -6.26 12.83 -7.77
C TYR A 81 -5.88 13.38 -9.15
N ASN A 82 -5.12 12.62 -9.95
CA ASN A 82 -4.76 13.03 -11.31
C ASN A 82 -5.96 13.20 -12.24
N ASP A 83 -6.95 12.30 -12.17
CA ASP A 83 -8.19 12.38 -12.96
C ASP A 83 -9.00 13.65 -12.62
N SER A 84 -9.02 14.04 -11.34
CA SER A 84 -9.72 15.25 -10.89
C SER A 84 -9.14 16.55 -11.46
N MET A 85 -7.93 16.51 -12.03
CA MET A 85 -7.31 17.65 -12.71
C MET A 85 -7.94 17.92 -14.08
N PHE A 86 -8.62 16.95 -14.66
CA PHE A 86 -9.21 17.04 -16.00
C PHE A 86 -10.73 17.08 -15.92
N ASN A 87 -11.36 18.12 -16.47
CA ASN A 87 -12.82 18.17 -16.58
C ASN A 87 -13.33 18.69 -17.93
N GLY A 88 -12.44 18.81 -18.93
CA GLY A 88 -12.77 19.24 -20.29
C GLY A 88 -12.98 20.75 -20.48
N ASP A 89 -13.00 21.54 -19.42
CA ASP A 89 -13.04 23.01 -19.49
C ASP A 89 -11.61 23.58 -19.47
N PRO A 90 -11.16 24.29 -20.53
CA PRO A 90 -9.82 24.87 -20.59
C PRO A 90 -9.57 25.99 -19.56
N ASN A 91 -10.60 26.50 -18.90
CA ASN A 91 -10.48 27.52 -17.84
C ASN A 91 -10.67 26.94 -16.43
N TYR A 92 -10.90 25.63 -16.32
CA TYR A 92 -11.04 25.01 -15.01
C TYR A 92 -9.72 25.04 -14.26
N THR A 93 -9.79 25.46 -13.00
CA THR A 93 -8.69 25.33 -12.04
C THR A 93 -9.12 24.31 -11.00
N PRO A 94 -8.46 23.14 -10.93
CA PRO A 94 -8.71 22.15 -9.89
C PRO A 94 -8.49 22.76 -8.49
N ARG A 95 -9.22 22.27 -7.50
CA ARG A 95 -9.21 22.81 -6.13
C ARG A 95 -9.24 21.71 -5.10
N PHE A 96 -8.55 21.94 -3.98
CA PHE A 96 -8.69 21.12 -2.79
C PHE A 96 -10.10 21.24 -2.20
N THR A 97 -10.45 20.33 -1.30
CA THR A 97 -11.72 20.40 -0.54
C THR A 97 -11.82 21.66 0.33
N SER A 98 -10.68 22.29 0.65
CA SER A 98 -10.58 23.61 1.29
C SER A 98 -10.96 24.78 0.36
N GLY A 99 -11.06 24.55 -0.95
CA GLY A 99 -11.32 25.56 -1.98
C GLY A 99 -10.07 26.22 -2.56
N GLU A 100 -8.89 25.94 -2.01
CA GLU A 100 -7.60 26.43 -2.52
C GLU A 100 -7.31 25.85 -3.92
N PRO A 101 -6.85 26.68 -4.89
CA PRO A 101 -6.40 26.18 -6.18
C PRO A 101 -5.28 25.16 -6.02
N ILE A 102 -5.33 24.09 -6.81
CA ILE A 102 -4.23 23.13 -6.94
C ILE A 102 -3.34 23.61 -8.07
N ASP A 103 -2.05 23.77 -7.78
CA ASP A 103 -1.05 24.11 -8.79
C ASP A 103 -0.21 22.89 -9.22
N ALA A 104 0.70 23.11 -10.18
CA ALA A 104 1.56 22.05 -10.70
C ALA A 104 2.56 21.51 -9.66
N LYS A 105 2.93 22.32 -8.66
CA LYS A 105 3.81 21.90 -7.58
C LYS A 105 3.05 21.00 -6.61
N ASP A 106 1.83 21.35 -6.24
CA ASP A 106 0.96 20.50 -5.42
C ASP A 106 0.78 19.11 -6.07
N LEU A 107 0.63 19.08 -7.39
CA LEU A 107 0.56 17.83 -8.16
C LEU A 107 1.84 17.00 -8.06
N ALA A 108 3.00 17.64 -8.26
CA ALA A 108 4.29 16.99 -8.16
C ALA A 108 4.55 16.45 -6.74
N ASP A 109 4.22 17.23 -5.70
CA ASP A 109 4.41 16.86 -4.31
C ASP A 109 3.56 15.62 -3.94
N VAL A 110 2.29 15.58 -4.35
CA VAL A 110 1.41 14.41 -4.13
C VAL A 110 1.92 13.18 -4.88
N ASN A 111 2.33 13.34 -6.14
CA ASN A 111 2.85 12.24 -6.95
C ASN A 111 4.13 11.65 -6.32
N ILE A 112 5.09 12.49 -5.93
CA ILE A 112 6.35 12.08 -5.31
C ILE A 112 6.09 11.37 -3.97
N ASN A 113 5.26 11.95 -3.10
CA ASN A 113 4.92 11.33 -1.82
C ASN A 113 4.26 9.96 -2.01
N THR A 114 3.38 9.83 -3.00
CA THR A 114 2.74 8.54 -3.29
C THR A 114 3.73 7.50 -3.80
N LEU A 115 4.69 7.90 -4.64
CA LEU A 115 5.77 7.01 -5.08
C LEU A 115 6.61 6.51 -3.90
N TYR A 116 6.96 7.37 -2.94
CA TYR A 116 7.68 6.94 -1.74
C TYR A 116 6.87 5.97 -0.88
N ASN A 117 5.57 6.20 -0.68
CA ASN A 117 4.70 5.29 0.06
C ASN A 117 4.61 3.90 -0.62
N ILE A 118 4.51 3.88 -1.94
CA ILE A 118 4.52 2.64 -2.73
C ILE A 118 5.87 1.92 -2.57
N ALA A 119 6.98 2.66 -2.66
CA ALA A 119 8.33 2.11 -2.51
C ALA A 119 8.56 1.50 -1.11
N GLU A 120 8.12 2.21 -0.07
CA GLU A 120 8.15 1.71 1.32
C GLU A 120 7.34 0.42 1.46
N THR A 121 6.12 0.39 0.92
CA THR A 121 5.25 -0.79 0.96
C THR A 121 5.85 -1.97 0.19
N LEU A 122 6.50 -1.69 -0.94
CA LEU A 122 7.25 -2.68 -1.71
C LEU A 122 8.50 -3.17 -0.97
N GLY A 123 9.10 -2.33 -0.14
CA GLY A 123 10.40 -2.58 0.49
C GLY A 123 11.56 -2.40 -0.48
N ILE A 124 11.47 -1.40 -1.36
CA ILE A 124 12.50 -1.04 -2.33
C ILE A 124 12.94 0.41 -2.10
N GLU A 125 14.18 0.71 -2.47
CA GLU A 125 14.68 2.08 -2.51
C GLU A 125 14.43 2.68 -3.91
N LEU A 126 14.01 3.94 -3.95
CA LEU A 126 13.94 4.69 -5.20
C LEU A 126 15.30 5.35 -5.43
N GLU A 127 15.80 5.28 -6.67
CA GLU A 127 17.02 5.96 -7.10
C GLU A 127 16.71 7.43 -7.45
N ASP A 128 17.64 8.33 -7.13
CA ASP A 128 17.57 9.77 -7.42
C ASP A 128 17.94 10.13 -8.88
#